data_AF-A0A2V7B8K2-F1
#
_entry.id   AF-A0A2V7B8K2-F1
#
_cell.length_a   1.000
_cell.length_b   1.000
_cell.length_c   1.000
_cell.angle_alpha   90.00
_cell.angle_beta   90.00
_cell.angle_gamma   90.00
#
_symmetry.space_group_name_H-M   'P 1'
#
loop_
_entity.id
_entity.type
_entity.pdbx_description
1 polymer ?
#
loop_
_entity_poly.entity_id
_entity_poly.type
_entity_poly.pdbx_seq_one_letter_code
_entity_poly.pdbx_strand_id
1 'polypeptide(L)'
;MPPHLLVNCVRKVYSGERWVEKRSAGRLLEKLLKREVAARQLAKDLTVRELDILRLVAMGLSNKAIAERIFVKEGTVKIHLHNIYKKLDVGNRLALTIFAQNKGFV
;
A
#
# COMPACT_ATOMS: atom_id res chain seq x y z
N MET A 1 22.02 2.05 -18.14
CA MET A 1 21.52 1.13 -19.18
C MET A 1 22.29 1.43 -20.47
N PRO A 2 23.04 0.46 -21.03
CA PRO A 2 23.76 0.65 -22.30
C PRO A 2 22.83 1.06 -23.46
N PRO A 3 23.26 1.92 -24.40
CA PRO A 3 22.41 2.45 -25.48
C PRO A 3 21.77 1.38 -26.37
N HIS A 4 22.47 0.27 -26.63
CA HIS A 4 21.95 -0.84 -27.44
C HIS A 4 20.77 -1.58 -26.78
N LEU A 5 20.68 -1.59 -25.44
CA LEU A 5 19.54 -2.18 -24.73
C LEU A 5 18.27 -1.34 -24.88
N LEU A 6 18.39 -0.05 -25.16
CA LEU A 6 17.26 0.87 -25.36
C LEU A 6 16.54 0.55 -26.66
N VAL A 7 17.29 0.35 -27.74
CA VAL A 7 16.76 -0.06 -29.04
C VAL A 7 16.05 -1.42 -28.95
N ASN A 8 16.66 -2.39 -28.26
CA ASN A 8 16.04 -3.71 -28.06
C ASN A 8 14.79 -3.66 -27.18
N CYS A 9 14.78 -2.81 -26.14
CA CYS A 9 13.61 -2.56 -25.31
C CYS A 9 12.46 -2.01 -26.16
N VAL A 10 12.71 -0.96 -26.96
CA VAL A 10 11.69 -0.35 -27.83
C VAL A 10 11.13 -1.37 -28.82
N ARG A 11 11.98 -2.18 -29.45
CA ARG A 11 11.54 -3.23 -30.39
C ARG A 11 10.66 -4.30 -29.73
N LYS A 12 11.02 -4.75 -28.53
CA LYS A 12 10.24 -5.74 -27.76
C LYS A 12 8.90 -5.19 -27.28
N VAL A 13 8.88 -3.95 -26.78
CA VAL A 13 7.61 -3.31 -26.38
C VAL A 13 6.71 -3.08 -27.60
N TYR A 14 7.30 -2.69 -28.73
CA TYR A 14 6.58 -2.55 -30.00
C TYR A 14 5.99 -3.88 -30.51
N SER A 15 6.65 -5.02 -30.27
CA SER A 15 6.09 -6.36 -30.57
C SER A 15 5.07 -6.86 -29.55
N GLY A 16 4.70 -6.06 -28.54
CA GLY A 16 3.76 -6.42 -27.49
C GLY A 16 4.37 -7.21 -26.32
N GLU A 17 5.68 -7.43 -26.34
CA GLU A 17 6.40 -8.07 -25.24
C GLU A 17 6.69 -7.08 -24.10
N ARG A 18 6.75 -7.60 -22.87
CA ARG A 18 7.16 -6.80 -21.70
C ARG A 18 8.67 -6.87 -21.53
N TRP A 19 9.32 -5.71 -21.41
CA TRP A 19 10.74 -5.62 -21.04
C TRP A 19 10.88 -5.32 -19.55
N VAL A 20 11.55 -6.20 -18.81
CA VAL A 20 11.90 -5.96 -17.40
C VAL A 20 13.41 -6.04 -17.26
N GLU A 21 14.05 -4.90 -16.99
CA GLU A 21 15.49 -4.85 -16.74
C GLU A 21 15.83 -5.57 -15.42
N LYS A 22 16.85 -6.45 -15.40
CA LYS A 22 17.23 -7.26 -14.22
C LYS A 22 17.37 -6.45 -12.92
N ARG A 23 17.99 -5.27 -12.95
CA ARG A 23 18.12 -4.39 -11.76
C ARG A 23 16.78 -3.81 -11.31
N SER A 24 15.91 -3.50 -12.26
CA SER A 24 14.57 -2.99 -11.99
C SER A 24 13.61 -4.10 -11.52
N ALA A 25 13.78 -5.34 -12.03
CA ALA A 25 13.09 -6.54 -11.55
C ALA A 25 13.42 -6.82 -10.08
N GLY A 26 14.70 -6.78 -9.70
CA GLY A 26 15.14 -7.01 -8.32
C GLY A 26 14.50 -6.02 -7.33
N ARG A 27 14.52 -4.72 -7.66
CA ARG A 27 13.88 -3.68 -6.84
C ARG A 27 12.36 -3.85 -6.73
N LEU A 28 11.69 -4.24 -7.80
CA LEU A 28 10.25 -4.49 -7.79
C LEU A 28 9.92 -5.67 -6.89
N LEU A 29 10.65 -6.78 -7.03
CA LEU A 29 10.47 -7.98 -6.21
C LEU A 29 10.70 -7.69 -4.73
N GLU A 30 11.77 -6.96 -4.40
CA GLU A 30 12.08 -6.55 -3.03
C GLU A 30 10.94 -5.72 -2.42
N LYS A 31 10.36 -4.77 -3.18
CA LYS A 31 9.20 -3.99 -2.72
C LYS A 31 7.97 -4.87 -2.46
N LEU A 32 7.68 -5.82 -3.34
CA LEU A 32 6.55 -6.75 -3.17
C LEU A 32 6.72 -7.62 -1.92
N LEU A 33 7.92 -8.16 -1.71
CA LEU A 33 8.24 -8.96 -0.52
C LEU A 33 8.12 -8.14 0.77
N LYS A 34 8.65 -6.90 0.79
CA LYS A 34 8.51 -6.00 1.95
C LYS A 34 7.04 -5.71 2.28
N ARG A 35 6.20 -5.47 1.27
CA ARG A 35 4.75 -5.28 1.44
C ARG A 35 4.07 -6.50 2.05
N GLU A 36 4.40 -7.69 1.56
CA GLU A 36 3.82 -8.93 2.05
C GLU A 36 4.19 -9.21 3.51
N VAL A 37 5.48 -9.04 3.86
CA VAL A 37 5.96 -9.20 5.23
C VAL A 37 5.30 -8.19 6.17
N ALA A 38 5.22 -6.92 5.76
CA ALA A 38 4.58 -5.88 6.55
C ALA A 38 3.09 -6.16 6.77
N ALA A 39 2.38 -6.61 5.74
CA ALA A 39 0.97 -6.98 5.85
C ALA A 39 0.76 -8.17 6.79
N ARG A 40 1.62 -9.20 6.72
CA ARG A 40 1.55 -10.36 7.65
C ARG A 40 1.83 -9.96 9.09
N GLN A 41 2.77 -9.06 9.32
CA GLN A 41 3.06 -8.60 10.68
C GLN A 41 1.86 -7.82 11.25
N LEU A 42 1.28 -6.91 10.46
CA LEU A 42 0.11 -6.13 10.89
C LEU A 42 -1.16 -6.96 11.02
N ALA A 43 -1.30 -8.06 10.28
CA ALA A 43 -2.41 -9.01 10.44
C ALA A 43 -2.41 -9.73 11.80
N LYS A 44 -1.31 -9.66 12.57
CA LYS A 44 -1.27 -10.12 13.96
C LYS A 44 -1.88 -9.12 14.93
N ASP A 45 -1.77 -7.82 14.61
CA ASP A 45 -2.15 -6.72 15.51
C ASP A 45 -3.52 -6.13 15.15
N LEU A 46 -3.89 -6.18 13.87
CA LEU A 46 -5.12 -5.61 13.32
C LEU A 46 -6.05 -6.68 12.78
N THR A 47 -7.35 -6.43 12.93
CA THR A 47 -8.40 -7.22 12.26
C THR A 47 -8.40 -6.96 10.75
N VAL A 48 -9.04 -7.85 9.98
CA VAL A 48 -9.23 -7.69 8.53
C VAL A 48 -9.86 -6.33 8.20
N ARG A 49 -10.88 -5.94 8.97
CA ARG A 49 -11.59 -4.67 8.74
C ARG A 49 -10.72 -3.45 9.02
N GLU A 50 -9.89 -3.52 10.06
CA GLU A 50 -8.95 -2.44 10.39
C GLU A 50 -7.82 -2.32 9.35
N LEU A 51 -7.35 -3.44 8.79
CA LEU A 51 -6.40 -3.45 7.67
C LEU A 51 -6.98 -2.80 6.40
N ASP A 52 -8.25 -3.07 6.08
CA ASP A 52 -8.92 -2.43 4.94
C ASP A 52 -9.00 -0.91 5.14
N ILE A 53 -9.37 -0.47 6.35
CA ILE A 53 -9.42 0.95 6.68
C ILE A 53 -8.02 1.58 6.62
N LEU A 54 -7.00 0.91 7.15
CA LEU A 54 -5.60 1.36 7.07
C LEU A 54 -5.15 1.59 5.62
N ARG A 55 -5.47 0.67 4.71
CA ARG A 55 -5.18 0.79 3.26
C ARG A 55 -5.82 2.03 2.67
N LEU A 56 -7.08 2.28 2.96
CA LEU A 56 -7.80 3.43 2.41
C LEU A 56 -7.29 4.76 3.00
N VAL A 57 -6.87 4.77 4.26
CA VAL A 57 -6.18 5.93 4.87
C VAL A 57 -4.82 6.17 4.20
N ALA A 58 -4.07 5.12 3.88
CA ALA A 58 -2.78 5.22 3.18
C ALA A 58 -2.94 5.87 1.79
N MET A 59 -4.06 5.59 1.11
CA MET A 59 -4.47 6.23 -0.15
C MET A 59 -4.99 7.67 0.01
N GLY A 60 -5.11 8.18 1.24
CA GLY A 60 -5.54 9.55 1.52
C GLY A 60 -7.06 9.76 1.62
N LEU A 61 -7.88 8.70 1.61
CA LEU A 61 -9.35 8.85 1.60
C LEU A 61 -9.91 9.38 2.92
N SER A 62 -10.78 10.38 2.88
CA SER A 62 -11.49 10.91 4.06
C SER A 62 -12.37 9.84 4.73
N ASN A 63 -12.73 10.03 6.01
CA ASN A 63 -13.59 9.07 6.72
C ASN A 63 -14.94 8.86 6.02
N LYS A 64 -15.48 9.92 5.41
CA LYS A 64 -16.72 9.85 4.61
C LYS A 64 -16.53 8.97 3.37
N ALA A 65 -15.45 9.18 2.60
CA ALA A 65 -15.15 8.37 1.41
C ALA A 65 -14.84 6.90 1.77
N ILE A 66 -14.17 6.67 2.89
CA ILE A 66 -13.95 5.31 3.42
C ILE A 66 -15.30 4.66 3.74
N ALA A 67 -16.15 5.37 4.48
CA ALA A 67 -17.46 4.89 4.90
C ALA A 67 -18.35 4.51 3.71
N GLU A 68 -18.38 5.34 2.67
CA GLU A 68 -19.07 5.08 1.40
C GLU A 68 -18.51 3.82 0.71
N ARG A 69 -17.18 3.70 0.60
CA ARG A 69 -16.53 2.61 -0.11
C ARG A 69 -16.72 1.25 0.54
N ILE A 70 -16.88 1.22 1.87
CA ILE A 70 -17.02 -0.02 2.63
C ILE A 70 -18.44 -0.21 3.21
N PHE A 71 -19.39 0.63 2.78
CA PHE A 71 -20.82 0.59 3.13
C PHE A 71 -21.11 0.64 4.64
N VAL A 72 -20.52 1.61 5.35
CA VAL A 72 -20.75 1.85 6.78
C VAL A 72 -21.03 3.34 7.05
N LYS A 73 -21.37 3.69 8.28
CA LYS A 73 -21.47 5.09 8.70
C LYS A 73 -20.08 5.68 8.99
N GLU A 74 -19.90 6.98 8.78
CA GLU A 74 -18.65 7.67 9.09
C GLU A 74 -18.22 7.49 10.57
N GLY A 75 -19.20 7.49 11.49
CA GLY A 75 -18.95 7.22 12.92
C GLY A 75 -18.30 5.85 13.17
N THR A 76 -18.68 4.83 12.40
CA THR A 76 -18.08 3.49 12.48
C THR A 76 -16.61 3.52 12.06
N VAL A 77 -16.27 4.28 11.01
CA VAL A 77 -14.88 4.47 10.59
C VAL A 77 -14.06 5.17 11.69
N LYS A 78 -14.62 6.18 12.35
CA LYS A 78 -13.97 6.88 13.48
C LYS A 78 -13.63 5.91 14.62
N ILE A 79 -14.54 5.01 14.97
CA ILE A 79 -14.32 3.99 16.01
C ILE A 79 -13.19 3.04 15.60
N HIS A 80 -13.20 2.53 14.37
CA HIS A 80 -12.12 1.69 13.89
C HIS A 80 -10.77 2.41 13.89
N LEU A 81 -10.71 3.68 13.45
CA LEU A 81 -9.48 4.47 13.49
C LEU A 81 -8.95 4.64 14.91
N HIS A 82 -9.82 4.90 15.88
CA HIS A 82 -9.42 4.97 17.30
C HIS A 82 -8.80 3.67 17.79
N ASN A 83 -9.37 2.52 17.42
CA ASN A 83 -8.81 1.22 17.76
C ASN A 83 -7.48 0.97 17.07
N ILE A 84 -7.35 1.36 15.80
CA ILE A 84 -6.09 1.26 15.04
C ILE A 84 -5.01 2.13 15.70
N TYR A 85 -5.32 3.37 16.08
CA TYR A 85 -4.39 4.26 16.76
C TYR A 85 -3.86 3.65 18.04
N LYS A 86 -4.72 3.05 18.86
CA LYS A 86 -4.31 2.34 20.08
C LYS A 86 -3.46 1.11 19.79
N LYS A 87 -3.84 0.29 18.81
CA LYS A 87 -3.13 -0.95 18.47
C LYS A 87 -1.75 -0.71 17.87
N LEU A 88 -1.59 0.37 17.11
CA LEU A 88 -0.33 0.72 16.44
C LEU A 88 0.49 1.78 17.18
N ASP A 89 0.01 2.27 18.33
CA ASP A 89 0.60 3.35 19.10
C ASP A 89 0.93 4.60 18.25
N VAL A 90 -0.07 5.05 17.47
CA VAL A 90 0.05 6.27 16.66
C VAL A 90 -0.95 7.32 17.10
N GLY A 91 -0.50 8.57 17.20
CA GLY A 91 -1.30 9.63 17.84
C GLY A 91 -2.35 10.30 16.94
N ASN A 92 -2.25 10.20 15.61
CA ASN A 92 -3.18 10.85 14.71
C ASN A 92 -3.19 10.23 13.30
N ARG A 93 -4.11 10.75 12.47
CA ARG A 93 -4.29 10.31 11.09
C ARG A 93 -3.04 10.50 10.23
N LEU A 94 -2.30 11.60 10.39
CA LEU A 94 -1.08 11.85 9.62
C LEU A 94 -0.01 10.82 9.97
N ALA A 95 0.20 10.57 11.26
CA ALA A 95 1.10 9.52 11.75
C ALA A 95 0.68 8.14 11.22
N LEU A 96 -0.62 7.83 11.19
CA LEU A 96 -1.12 6.60 10.61
C LEU A 96 -0.88 6.49 9.10
N THR A 97 -1.08 7.57 8.34
CA THR A 97 -0.79 7.61 6.90
C THR A 97 0.70 7.38 6.63
N ILE A 98 1.59 8.06 7.35
CA ILE A 98 3.05 7.89 7.22
C ILE A 98 3.45 6.47 7.60
N PHE A 99 2.91 5.94 8.70
CA PHE A 99 3.12 4.56 9.13
C PHE A 99 2.75 3.58 8.01
N ALA A 100 1.58 3.72 7.43
CA ALA A 100 1.10 2.83 6.36
C ALA A 100 1.96 2.93 5.08
N GLN A 101 2.39 4.15 4.70
CA GLN A 101 3.29 4.36 3.56
C GLN A 101 4.65 3.70 3.76
N ASN A 102 5.26 3.86 4.94
CA ASN A 102 6.54 3.22 5.29
C ASN A 102 6.46 1.69 5.28
N LYS A 103 5.29 1.14 5.59
CA LYS A 103 4.99 -0.30 5.52
C LYS A 103 4.57 -0.77 4.12
N GLY A 104 4.50 0.13 3.14
CA GLY A 104 4.26 -0.18 1.73
C GLY A 104 2.78 -0.34 1.35
N PHE A 105 1.85 0.23 2.10
CA PHE A 105 0.41 0.18 1.78
C PHE A 105 -0.02 1.14 0.65
N VAL A 106 0.94 1.80 0.00
CA VAL A 106 0.80 2.63 -1.21
C VAL A 106 1.83 2.16 -2.23
#